data_AF-A0A1I8BZY3-F1
#
_entry.id   AF-A0A1I8BZY3-F1
#
_cell.length_a   1.000
_cell.length_b   1.000
_cell.length_c   1.000
_cell.angle_alpha   90.00
_cell.angle_beta   90.00
_cell.angle_gamma   90.00
#
_symmetry.space_group_name_H-M   'P 1'
#
loop_
_entity.id
_entity.type
_entity.pdbx_description
1 polymer ?
#
loop_
_entity_poly.entity_id
_entity_poly.type
_entity_poly.pdbx_seq_one_letter_code
_entity_poly.pdbx_strand_id
1 'polypeptide(L)'
;MVFFICDNCGESLKKNQVKKHTYKCKNGSFSCMDCQQVFNNKNYDQHIKCISENEKYGGANYIAKINKGEVKQDSWINQVRGAIKFVNEPQLKGLLKSIQGYTNIPRKESKFINFLQNSLKIRDHSLCEKAWEAIKIEAEKLKNKEEEQSEENENEVNNKEIEKQNEIVEEKRKRISDFPLKSILKKKKEDKNENEKSEENLMNCEPKLYPTRIVFNDSDDD
;
A
#
# COMPACT_ATOMS: atom_id res chain seq x y z
N MET A 1 -17.87 19.09 5.87
CA MET A 1 -17.83 20.35 5.09
C MET A 1 -16.82 21.25 5.79
N VAL A 2 -15.87 21.85 5.08
CA VAL A 2 -14.76 22.61 5.70
C VAL A 2 -15.20 24.02 6.10
N PHE A 3 -14.71 24.48 7.24
CA PHE A 3 -14.92 25.83 7.78
C PHE A 3 -13.62 26.64 7.77
N PHE A 4 -13.76 27.91 7.44
CA PHE A 4 -12.67 28.89 7.37
C PHE A 4 -12.93 30.04 8.33
N ILE A 5 -11.88 30.65 8.84
CA ILE A 5 -11.92 31.88 9.61
C ILE A 5 -11.30 32.98 8.76
N CYS A 6 -11.95 34.13 8.62
CA CYS A 6 -11.32 35.29 8.01
C CYS A 6 -10.36 35.96 9.00
N ASP A 7 -9.09 36.06 8.67
CA ASP A 7 -8.06 36.60 9.57
C ASP A 7 -8.22 38.13 9.79
N ASN A 8 -8.96 38.81 8.93
CA ASN A 8 -9.16 40.27 9.01
C ASN A 8 -10.34 40.69 9.88
N CYS A 9 -11.38 39.86 9.99
CA CYS A 9 -12.60 40.20 10.75
C CYS A 9 -13.05 39.12 11.74
N GLY A 10 -12.38 37.96 11.77
CA GLY A 10 -12.69 36.84 12.66
C GLY A 10 -13.96 36.06 12.32
N GLU A 11 -14.64 36.35 11.21
CA GLU A 11 -15.89 35.65 10.85
C GLU A 11 -15.61 34.19 10.43
N SER A 12 -16.38 33.25 11.00
CA SER A 12 -16.35 31.83 10.62
C SER A 12 -17.30 31.56 9.45
N LEU A 13 -16.77 30.97 8.38
CA LEU A 13 -17.40 30.86 7.07
C LEU A 13 -17.34 29.42 6.57
N LYS A 14 -18.47 28.90 6.09
CA LYS A 14 -18.46 27.67 5.26
C LYS A 14 -17.78 27.97 3.92
N LYS A 15 -17.15 26.98 3.29
CA LYS A 15 -16.51 27.12 1.96
C LYS A 15 -17.35 27.91 0.93
N ASN A 16 -18.65 27.59 0.82
CA ASN A 16 -19.56 28.26 -0.12
C ASN A 16 -19.83 29.73 0.22
N GLN A 17 -19.62 30.14 1.47
CA GLN A 17 -19.82 31.51 1.97
C GLN A 17 -18.56 32.37 1.81
N VAL A 18 -17.37 31.75 1.76
CA VAL A 18 -16.08 32.47 1.59
C VAL A 18 -16.13 33.40 0.38
N LYS A 19 -16.63 32.93 -0.77
CA LYS A 19 -16.79 33.75 -1.99
C LYS A 19 -17.65 35.00 -1.78
N LYS A 20 -18.73 34.88 -0.99
CA LYS A 20 -19.60 36.02 -0.69
C LYS A 20 -18.92 37.00 0.27
N HIS A 21 -18.17 36.46 1.23
CA HIS A 21 -17.42 37.25 2.19
C HIS A 21 -16.31 38.08 1.55
N THR A 22 -15.66 37.58 0.49
CA THR A 22 -14.60 38.33 -0.23
C THR A 22 -15.07 39.69 -0.77
N TYR A 23 -16.37 39.84 -1.07
CA TYR A 23 -16.94 41.13 -1.48
C TYR A 23 -17.05 42.14 -0.33
N LYS A 24 -17.23 41.65 0.90
CA LYS A 24 -17.26 42.48 2.12
C LYS A 24 -15.86 42.75 2.64
N CYS A 25 -14.99 41.73 2.63
CA CYS A 25 -13.61 41.79 3.10
C CYS A 25 -12.65 41.50 1.94
N LYS A 26 -12.23 42.56 1.23
CA LYS A 26 -11.51 42.48 -0.04
C LYS A 26 -10.10 41.87 0.07
N ASN A 27 -9.44 42.05 1.20
CA ASN A 27 -8.05 41.65 1.43
C ASN A 27 -7.93 40.62 2.56
N GLY A 28 -8.98 39.83 2.80
CA GLY A 28 -8.98 38.79 3.82
C GLY A 28 -8.13 37.58 3.41
N SER A 29 -7.27 37.14 4.32
CA SER A 29 -6.74 35.77 4.34
C SER A 29 -7.74 34.87 5.07
N PHE A 30 -7.78 33.58 4.69
CA PHE A 30 -8.67 32.60 5.27
C PHE A 30 -7.91 31.43 5.86
N SER A 31 -8.02 31.23 7.16
CA SER A 31 -7.42 30.09 7.85
C SER A 31 -8.42 28.95 7.97
N CYS A 32 -8.07 27.73 7.56
CA CYS A 32 -8.91 26.56 7.82
C CYS A 32 -8.89 26.23 9.31
N MET A 33 -10.07 26.06 9.93
CA MET A 33 -10.17 25.79 11.37
C MET A 33 -9.51 24.45 11.76
N ASP A 34 -9.60 23.47 10.87
CA ASP A 34 -9.16 22.10 11.11
C ASP A 34 -7.64 21.94 10.91
N CYS A 35 -7.08 22.34 9.76
CA CYS A 35 -5.64 22.20 9.47
C CYS A 35 -4.79 23.42 9.78
N GLN A 36 -5.39 24.57 10.12
CA GLN A 36 -4.69 25.84 10.37
C GLN A 36 -3.79 26.31 9.22
N GLN A 37 -4.02 25.81 8.01
CA GLN A 37 -3.38 26.34 6.81
C GLN A 37 -4.08 27.63 6.39
N VAL A 38 -3.27 28.63 6.02
CA VAL A 38 -3.73 29.94 5.55
C VAL A 38 -3.90 29.90 4.03
N PHE A 39 -5.05 30.35 3.56
CA PHE A 39 -5.43 30.38 2.16
C PHE A 39 -5.74 31.80 1.71
N ASN A 40 -5.31 32.12 0.50
CA ASN A 40 -5.67 33.37 -0.17
C ASN A 40 -7.03 33.24 -0.88
N ASN A 41 -7.59 34.37 -1.29
CA ASN A 41 -8.83 34.50 -2.09
C ASN A 41 -8.90 33.59 -3.35
N LYS A 42 -7.77 33.10 -3.87
CA LYS A 42 -7.71 32.22 -5.04
C LYS A 42 -7.60 30.74 -4.70
N ASN A 43 -7.01 30.40 -3.55
CA ASN A 43 -6.56 29.04 -3.25
C ASN A 43 -7.50 28.30 -2.29
N TYR A 44 -8.37 29.01 -1.56
CA TYR A 44 -9.31 28.37 -0.61
C TYR A 44 -10.23 27.35 -1.30
N ASP A 45 -10.54 27.54 -2.59
CA ASP A 45 -11.44 26.63 -3.33
C ASP A 45 -10.78 25.27 -3.65
N GLN A 46 -9.45 25.22 -3.70
CA GLN A 46 -8.71 23.98 -3.90
C GLN A 46 -8.69 23.10 -2.64
N HIS A 47 -8.97 23.68 -1.47
CA HIS A 47 -9.04 22.92 -0.23
C HIS A 47 -10.36 22.13 -0.15
N ILE A 48 -10.29 20.85 -0.49
CA ILE A 48 -11.44 19.93 -0.58
C ILE A 48 -11.45 18.92 0.57
N LYS A 49 -10.26 18.50 1.02
CA LYS A 49 -10.05 17.55 2.13
C LYS A 49 -9.09 18.19 3.14
N CYS A 50 -9.42 18.05 4.41
CA CYS A 50 -8.57 18.49 5.51
C CYS A 50 -7.86 17.29 6.15
N ILE A 51 -6.71 17.54 6.80
CA ILE A 51 -6.01 16.54 7.60
C ILE A 51 -6.92 16.03 8.73
N SER A 52 -6.74 14.78 9.11
CA SER A 52 -7.48 14.22 10.24
C SER A 52 -6.88 14.71 11.57
N GLU A 53 -7.68 14.74 12.63
CA GLU A 53 -7.21 15.13 13.97
C GLU A 53 -6.03 14.26 14.44
N ASN A 54 -6.12 12.95 14.19
CA ASN A 54 -5.04 12.02 14.52
C ASN A 54 -3.79 12.23 13.67
N GLU A 55 -3.90 12.69 12.43
CA GLU A 55 -2.74 13.02 11.60
C GLU A 55 -2.04 14.28 12.11
N LYS A 56 -2.81 15.22 12.66
CA LYS A 56 -2.27 16.46 13.21
C LYS A 56 -1.64 16.29 14.59
N TYR A 57 -2.28 15.53 15.47
CA TYR A 57 -1.88 15.40 16.88
C TYR A 57 -1.35 14.01 17.25
N GLY A 58 -1.38 13.03 16.36
CA GLY A 58 -1.06 11.62 16.66
C GLY A 58 0.42 11.31 16.89
N GLY A 59 1.28 12.32 16.97
CA GLY A 59 2.71 12.17 17.26
C GLY A 59 3.48 11.38 16.19
N ALA A 60 4.75 11.09 16.47
CA ALA A 60 5.65 10.42 15.53
C ALA A 60 5.27 8.96 15.21
N ASN A 61 4.41 8.34 16.01
CA ASN A 61 3.96 6.96 15.83
C ASN A 61 2.60 6.86 15.10
N TYR A 62 2.08 7.96 14.55
CA TYR A 62 0.84 7.92 13.79
C TYR A 62 1.01 7.15 12.48
N ILE A 63 0.28 6.04 12.35
CA ILE A 63 0.15 5.31 11.10
C ILE A 63 -1.13 5.78 10.41
N ALA A 64 -0.97 6.45 9.26
CA ALA A 64 -2.10 6.88 8.46
C ALA A 64 -2.96 5.67 8.06
N LYS A 65 -4.23 5.67 8.51
CA LYS A 65 -5.17 4.63 8.12
C LYS A 65 -5.57 4.84 6.67
N ILE A 66 -5.11 3.95 5.80
CA ILE A 66 -5.49 3.95 4.39
C ILE A 66 -6.99 3.66 4.28
N ASN A 67 -7.75 4.60 3.73
CA ASN A 67 -9.17 4.41 3.45
C ASN A 67 -9.32 3.38 2.34
N LYS A 68 -9.58 2.12 2.72
CA LYS A 68 -9.81 1.01 1.76
C LYS A 68 -10.85 1.35 0.68
N GLY A 69 -11.85 2.17 1.02
CA GLY A 69 -12.87 2.62 0.08
C GLY A 69 -12.36 3.58 -1.00
N GLU A 70 -11.43 4.47 -0.64
CA GLU A 70 -10.80 5.45 -1.52
C GLU A 70 -9.80 4.77 -2.45
N VAL A 71 -8.97 3.85 -1.94
CA VAL A 71 -8.06 3.04 -2.76
C VAL A 71 -8.83 2.24 -3.83
N LYS A 72 -9.95 1.63 -3.45
CA LYS A 72 -10.83 0.93 -4.40
C LYS A 72 -11.41 1.88 -5.46
N GLN A 73 -11.67 3.13 -5.09
CA GLN A 73 -12.19 4.14 -6.01
C GLN A 73 -11.10 4.60 -6.99
N ASP A 74 -9.88 4.86 -6.50
CA ASP A 74 -8.76 5.26 -7.35
C ASP A 74 -8.35 4.15 -8.32
N SER A 75 -8.34 2.90 -7.86
CA SER A 75 -8.16 1.73 -8.72
C SER A 75 -9.22 1.64 -9.81
N TRP A 76 -10.50 1.86 -9.46
CA TRP A 76 -11.59 1.90 -10.44
C TRP A 76 -11.41 3.01 -11.48
N ILE A 77 -11.03 4.22 -11.07
CA ILE A 77 -10.77 5.32 -12.01
C ILE A 77 -9.57 4.98 -12.91
N ASN A 78 -8.54 4.32 -12.39
CA ASN A 78 -7.40 3.86 -13.19
C ASN A 78 -7.82 2.83 -14.24
N GLN A 79 -8.74 1.91 -13.92
CA GLN A 79 -9.32 0.97 -14.88
C GLN A 79 -10.07 1.70 -15.99
N VAL A 80 -10.86 2.72 -15.65
CA VAL A 80 -11.52 3.58 -16.65
C VAL A 80 -10.51 4.27 -17.57
N ARG A 81 -9.42 4.81 -17.00
CA ARG A 81 -8.32 5.41 -17.78
C ARG A 81 -7.63 4.39 -18.69
N GLY A 82 -7.44 3.16 -18.21
CA GLY A 82 -6.92 2.04 -19.00
C GLY A 82 -7.82 1.74 -20.18
N ALA A 83 -9.13 1.56 -19.95
CA ALA A 83 -10.11 1.24 -20.97
C ALA A 83 -10.12 2.26 -22.14
N ILE A 84 -9.93 3.56 -21.86
CA ILE A 84 -9.84 4.61 -22.90
C ILE A 84 -8.71 4.34 -23.91
N LYS A 85 -7.60 3.73 -23.47
CA LYS A 85 -6.45 3.43 -24.34
C LYS A 85 -6.73 2.28 -25.30
N PHE A 86 -7.48 1.27 -24.84
CA PHE A 86 -7.73 0.04 -25.60
C PHE A 86 -9.01 0.06 -26.43
N VAL A 87 -9.94 0.97 -26.15
CA VAL A 87 -11.16 1.12 -26.94
C VAL A 87 -10.88 1.82 -28.28
N ASN A 88 -11.26 1.15 -29.37
CA ASN A 88 -11.13 1.62 -30.74
C ASN A 88 -12.36 2.41 -31.23
N GLU A 89 -13.54 2.12 -30.69
CA GLU A 89 -14.80 2.78 -31.08
C GLU A 89 -14.82 4.28 -30.69
N PRO A 90 -14.97 5.23 -31.64
CA PRO A 90 -14.88 6.67 -31.37
C PRO A 90 -15.94 7.18 -30.40
N GLN A 91 -17.20 6.73 -30.54
CA GLN A 91 -18.30 7.15 -29.68
C GLN A 91 -18.08 6.68 -28.23
N LEU A 92 -17.67 5.43 -28.08
CA LEU A 92 -17.39 4.82 -26.78
C LEU A 92 -16.19 5.51 -26.10
N LYS A 93 -15.15 5.83 -26.87
CA LYS A 93 -13.98 6.57 -26.37
C LYS A 93 -14.34 7.98 -25.91
N GLY A 94 -15.22 8.68 -26.63
CA GLY A 94 -15.74 9.98 -26.23
C GLY A 94 -16.52 9.93 -24.92
N LEU A 95 -17.34 8.89 -24.75
CA LEU A 95 -18.07 8.61 -23.51
C LEU A 95 -17.10 8.36 -22.34
N LEU A 96 -16.15 7.45 -22.49
CA LEU A 96 -15.20 7.13 -21.43
C LEU A 96 -14.34 8.35 -21.01
N LYS A 97 -13.94 9.21 -21.96
CA LYS A 97 -13.27 10.50 -21.63
C LYS A 97 -14.16 11.44 -20.82
N SER A 98 -15.45 11.48 -21.12
CA SER A 98 -16.41 12.29 -20.35
C SER A 98 -16.56 11.75 -18.92
N ILE A 99 -16.57 10.42 -18.76
CA ILE A 99 -16.61 9.75 -17.46
C ILE A 99 -15.32 10.01 -16.65
N GLN A 100 -14.16 10.07 -17.28
CA GLN A 100 -12.87 10.33 -16.62
C GLN A 100 -12.84 11.62 -15.79
N GLY A 101 -13.66 12.63 -16.13
CA GLY A 101 -13.75 13.88 -15.38
C GLY A 101 -14.39 13.74 -13.98
N TYR A 102 -15.04 12.62 -13.69
CA TYR A 102 -15.71 12.37 -12.42
C TYR A 102 -14.84 11.56 -11.47
N THR A 103 -14.73 12.01 -10.22
CA THR A 103 -13.96 11.31 -9.17
C THR A 103 -14.78 10.23 -8.45
N ASN A 104 -16.11 10.35 -8.45
CA ASN A 104 -17.02 9.42 -7.78
C ASN A 104 -17.90 8.66 -8.78
N ILE A 105 -17.29 7.77 -9.55
CA ILE A 105 -17.97 6.91 -10.53
C ILE A 105 -18.53 5.67 -9.81
N PRO A 106 -19.82 5.32 -9.99
CA PRO A 106 -20.40 4.11 -9.39
C PRO A 106 -19.72 2.82 -9.89
N ARG A 107 -19.52 1.87 -8.97
CA ARG A 107 -18.88 0.56 -9.22
C ARG A 107 -19.87 -0.61 -9.38
N LYS A 108 -21.16 -0.31 -9.50
CA LYS A 108 -22.19 -1.31 -9.77
C LYS A 108 -22.82 -0.97 -11.10
N GLU A 109 -22.97 -1.96 -11.97
CA GLU A 109 -23.45 -1.79 -13.35
C GLU A 109 -24.73 -0.97 -13.44
N SER A 110 -25.80 -1.40 -12.77
CA SER A 110 -27.08 -0.68 -12.79
C SER A 110 -26.95 0.76 -12.30
N LYS A 111 -26.15 1.01 -11.26
CA LYS A 111 -25.90 2.36 -10.74
C LYS A 111 -25.04 3.18 -11.70
N PHE A 112 -24.11 2.55 -12.41
CA PHE A 112 -23.28 3.18 -13.42
C PHE A 112 -24.12 3.60 -14.62
N ILE A 113 -24.96 2.71 -15.16
CA ILE A 113 -25.88 3.03 -16.25
C ILE A 113 -26.81 4.17 -15.85
N ASN A 114 -27.40 4.11 -14.65
CA ASN A 114 -28.21 5.21 -14.12
C ASN A 114 -27.42 6.52 -13.97
N PHE A 115 -26.14 6.45 -13.59
CA PHE A 115 -25.27 7.61 -13.51
C PHE A 115 -25.03 8.22 -14.90
N LEU A 116 -24.80 7.41 -15.93
CA LEU A 116 -24.65 7.88 -17.31
C LEU A 116 -25.93 8.49 -17.86
N GLN A 117 -27.07 7.85 -17.63
CA GLN A 117 -28.38 8.33 -18.07
C GLN A 117 -28.78 9.64 -17.39
N ASN A 118 -28.52 9.79 -16.10
CA ASN A 118 -28.90 11.00 -15.36
C ASN A 118 -27.88 12.14 -15.47
N SER A 119 -26.59 11.84 -15.23
CA SER A 119 -25.54 12.85 -15.12
C SER A 119 -25.01 13.29 -16.49
N LEU A 120 -24.87 12.34 -17.43
CA LEU A 120 -24.37 12.59 -18.78
C LEU A 120 -25.48 12.64 -19.83
N LYS A 121 -26.74 12.38 -19.45
CA LYS A 121 -27.93 12.42 -20.31
C LYS A 121 -27.84 11.50 -21.53
N ILE A 122 -27.18 10.36 -21.38
CA ILE A 122 -27.03 9.37 -22.45
C ILE A 122 -28.25 8.45 -22.45
N ARG A 123 -29.02 8.48 -23.55
CA ARG A 123 -30.24 7.67 -23.70
C ARG A 123 -29.96 6.27 -24.21
N ASP A 124 -28.86 6.10 -24.95
CA ASP A 124 -28.49 4.84 -25.58
C ASP A 124 -27.99 3.83 -24.54
N HIS A 125 -28.90 2.97 -24.09
CA HIS A 125 -28.60 1.97 -23.07
C HIS A 125 -27.50 1.01 -23.50
N SER A 126 -27.51 0.58 -24.77
CA SER A 126 -26.50 -0.33 -25.32
C SER A 126 -25.10 0.28 -25.32
N LEU A 127 -24.97 1.60 -25.47
CA LEU A 127 -23.69 2.29 -25.37
C LEU A 127 -23.19 2.32 -23.92
N CYS A 128 -24.10 2.50 -22.97
CA CYS A 128 -23.78 2.44 -21.53
C CYS A 128 -23.32 1.03 -21.10
N GLU A 129 -23.97 -0.02 -21.59
CA GLU A 129 -23.57 -1.42 -21.35
C GLU A 129 -22.18 -1.70 -21.94
N LYS A 130 -21.94 -1.33 -23.20
CA LYS A 130 -20.61 -1.47 -23.83
C LYS A 130 -19.53 -0.71 -23.07
N ALA A 131 -19.84 0.46 -22.52
CA ALA A 131 -18.90 1.23 -21.71
C ALA A 131 -18.55 0.50 -20.41
N TRP A 132 -19.55 -0.09 -19.77
CA TRP A 132 -19.35 -0.90 -18.57
C TRP A 132 -18.50 -2.14 -18.87
N GLU A 133 -18.84 -2.88 -19.91
CA GLU A 133 -18.10 -4.08 -20.35
C GLU A 133 -16.64 -3.77 -20.68
N ALA A 134 -16.37 -2.66 -21.39
CA ALA A 134 -15.00 -2.25 -21.71
C ALA A 134 -14.14 -2.01 -20.46
N ILE A 135 -14.72 -1.42 -19.40
CA ILE A 135 -14.02 -1.21 -18.13
C ILE A 135 -13.82 -2.54 -17.39
N LYS A 136 -14.82 -3.43 -17.41
CA LYS A 136 -14.74 -4.75 -16.78
C LYS A 136 -13.65 -5.62 -17.40
N ILE A 137 -13.59 -5.68 -18.73
CA ILE A 137 -12.57 -6.43 -19.48
C ILE A 137 -11.16 -5.92 -19.13
N GLU A 138 -10.98 -4.60 -19.05
CA GLU A 138 -9.69 -4.02 -18.67
C GLU A 138 -9.32 -4.35 -17.22
N ALA A 139 -10.30 -4.33 -16.31
CA ALA A 139 -10.10 -4.72 -14.92
C ALA A 139 -9.68 -6.19 -14.79
N GLU A 140 -10.21 -7.09 -15.61
CA GLU A 140 -9.81 -8.50 -15.67
C GLU A 140 -8.39 -8.64 -16.25
N LYS A 141 -8.07 -7.92 -17.33
CA LYS A 141 -6.72 -7.93 -17.92
C LYS A 141 -5.62 -7.43 -16.98
N LEU A 142 -5.91 -6.41 -16.16
CA LEU A 142 -4.95 -5.90 -15.18
C LEU A 142 -4.67 -6.93 -14.08
N LYS A 143 -5.68 -7.68 -13.64
CA LYS A 143 -5.49 -8.78 -12.67
C LYS A 143 -4.63 -9.89 -13.23
N ASN A 144 -4.92 -10.34 -14.45
CA ASN A 144 -4.15 -11.41 -15.09
C ASN A 144 -2.68 -11.00 -15.29
N LYS A 145 -2.42 -9.74 -15.65
CA LYS A 145 -1.03 -9.22 -15.76
C LYS A 145 -0.31 -9.12 -14.42
N GLU A 146 -1.01 -8.75 -13.35
CA GLU A 146 -0.43 -8.73 -12.00
C GLU A 146 -0.08 -10.16 -11.54
N GLU A 147 -0.93 -11.15 -11.85
CA GLU A 147 -0.68 -12.56 -11.58
C GLU A 147 0.52 -13.11 -12.39
N GLU A 148 0.58 -12.82 -13.71
CA GLU A 148 1.70 -13.19 -14.58
C GLU A 148 3.04 -12.55 -14.13
N GLN A 149 3.02 -11.30 -13.67
CA GLN A 149 4.23 -10.62 -13.17
C GLN A 149 4.68 -11.13 -11.80
N SER A 150 3.78 -11.58 -10.92
CA SER A 150 4.20 -12.27 -9.69
C SER A 150 4.87 -13.62 -9.97
N GLU A 151 4.37 -14.37 -10.96
CA GLU A 151 4.95 -15.65 -11.35
C GLU A 151 6.31 -15.49 -12.05
N GLU A 152 6.50 -14.48 -12.89
CA GLU A 152 7.81 -14.20 -13.51
C GLU A 152 8.85 -13.70 -12.49
N ASN A 153 8.45 -12.89 -11.51
CA ASN A 153 9.36 -12.42 -10.45
C ASN A 153 9.75 -13.53 -9.46
N GLU A 154 8.83 -14.45 -9.12
CA GLU A 154 9.17 -15.64 -8.31
C GLU A 154 10.11 -16.60 -9.06
N ASN A 155 9.92 -16.77 -10.37
CA ASN A 155 10.80 -17.58 -11.20
C ASN A 155 12.18 -16.93 -11.45
N GLU A 156 12.27 -15.60 -11.56
CA GLU A 156 13.55 -14.89 -11.62
C GLU A 156 14.32 -14.94 -10.30
N VAL A 157 13.65 -14.83 -9.15
CA VAL A 157 14.30 -14.94 -7.82
C VAL A 157 14.80 -16.36 -7.57
N ASN A 158 13.98 -17.38 -7.90
CA ASN A 158 14.39 -18.79 -7.79
C ASN A 158 15.54 -19.15 -8.73
N ASN A 159 15.54 -18.66 -9.99
CA ASN A 159 16.65 -18.91 -10.91
C ASN A 159 17.94 -18.20 -10.47
N LYS A 160 17.87 -16.98 -9.95
CA LYS A 160 19.04 -16.25 -9.40
C LYS A 160 19.60 -16.91 -8.13
N GLU A 161 18.78 -17.57 -7.32
CA GLU A 161 19.24 -18.35 -6.15
C GLU A 161 19.87 -19.69 -6.55
N ILE A 162 19.31 -20.38 -7.56
CA ILE A 162 19.87 -21.65 -8.09
C ILE A 162 21.22 -21.41 -8.78
N GLU A 163 21.37 -20.32 -9.56
CA GLU A 163 22.66 -19.97 -10.20
C GLU A 163 23.77 -19.67 -9.17
N LYS A 164 23.47 -18.91 -8.11
CA LYS A 164 24.42 -18.64 -7.02
C LYS A 164 24.84 -19.89 -6.26
N GLN A 165 23.93 -20.85 -6.06
CA GLN A 165 24.26 -22.11 -5.39
C GLN A 165 25.13 -23.02 -6.29
N ASN A 166 24.89 -23.02 -7.60
CA ASN A 166 25.67 -23.79 -8.56
C ASN A 166 27.11 -23.25 -8.75
N GLU A 167 27.29 -21.91 -8.75
CA GLU A 167 28.64 -21.29 -8.79
C GLU A 167 29.47 -21.66 -7.54
N ILE A 168 28.87 -21.65 -6.34
CA ILE A 168 29.55 -22.01 -5.09
C ILE A 168 29.95 -23.50 -5.08
N VAL A 169 29.15 -24.37 -5.69
CA VAL A 169 29.43 -25.81 -5.79
C VAL A 169 30.53 -26.11 -6.83
N GLU A 170 30.56 -25.41 -7.96
CA GLU A 170 31.65 -25.55 -8.95
C GLU A 170 32.98 -25.04 -8.41
N GLU A 171 33.00 -23.94 -7.66
CA GLU A 171 34.23 -23.41 -7.06
C GLU A 171 34.79 -24.35 -5.98
N LYS A 172 33.92 -25.02 -5.22
CA LYS A 172 34.33 -26.07 -4.27
C LYS A 172 34.87 -27.33 -4.96
N ARG A 173 34.30 -27.73 -6.11
CA ARG A 173 34.79 -28.89 -6.88
C ARG A 173 36.18 -28.65 -7.50
N LYS A 174 36.46 -27.43 -7.97
CA LYS A 174 37.78 -27.06 -8.53
C LYS A 174 38.88 -26.97 -7.47
N ARG A 175 38.57 -26.64 -6.20
CA ARG A 175 39.56 -26.61 -5.11
C ARG A 175 39.99 -27.99 -4.60
N ILE A 176 39.26 -29.06 -4.89
CA ILE A 176 39.56 -30.43 -4.41
C ILE A 176 40.54 -31.17 -5.35
N SER A 177 40.71 -30.73 -6.61
CA SER A 177 41.61 -31.40 -7.57
C SER A 177 43.09 -31.05 -7.44
N ASP A 178 43.47 -30.06 -6.61
CA ASP A 178 44.84 -29.52 -6.56
C ASP A 178 45.58 -29.74 -5.22
N PHE A 179 45.24 -30.78 -4.44
CA PHE A 179 46.04 -31.17 -3.26
C PHE A 179 46.64 -32.59 -3.39
N PRO A 180 47.97 -32.72 -3.63
CA PRO A 180 48.63 -34.01 -3.75
C PRO A 180 48.78 -34.70 -2.38
N LEU A 181 48.18 -35.89 -2.27
CA LEU A 181 48.29 -36.78 -1.11
C LEU A 181 49.68 -37.47 -1.10
N LYS A 182 50.73 -36.82 -0.56
CA LYS A 182 52.02 -37.53 -0.30
C LYS A 182 53.00 -36.84 0.66
N SER A 183 52.66 -36.61 1.94
CA SER A 183 53.70 -36.34 2.97
C SER A 183 53.24 -36.26 4.45
N ILE A 184 52.31 -37.10 4.96
CA ILE A 184 52.12 -37.22 6.43
C ILE A 184 52.05 -38.69 6.87
N LEU A 185 52.89 -39.53 6.25
CA LEU A 185 53.34 -40.82 6.79
C LEU A 185 54.81 -40.68 7.21
N LYS A 186 55.09 -39.79 8.18
CA LYS A 186 56.37 -39.75 8.89
C LYS A 186 56.28 -38.97 10.21
N LYS A 187 55.40 -39.43 11.10
CA LYS A 187 55.51 -39.27 12.56
C LYS A 187 54.62 -40.34 13.22
N LYS A 188 55.04 -41.59 13.05
CA LYS A 188 54.62 -42.77 13.82
C LYS A 188 55.93 -43.43 14.25
N LYS A 189 56.09 -43.68 15.56
CA LYS A 189 57.29 -43.90 16.40
C LYS A 189 57.52 -42.60 17.18
N GLU A 190 57.14 -42.42 18.43
CA GLU A 190 56.94 -43.23 19.65
C GLU A 190 55.74 -42.54 20.38
N ASP A 191 54.77 -43.15 21.08
CA ASP A 191 54.84 -44.13 22.14
C ASP A 191 53.60 -45.05 22.16
N LYS A 192 53.83 -46.24 22.71
CA LYS A 192 52.85 -47.28 23.02
C LYS A 192 52.12 -46.96 24.33
N ASN A 193 51.00 -47.65 24.51
CA ASN A 193 50.29 -47.91 25.77
C ASN A 193 49.55 -46.67 26.35
N GLU A 194 48.31 -46.75 26.81
CA GLU A 194 47.75 -47.76 27.71
C GLU A 194 46.21 -47.59 27.83
N ASN A 195 45.53 -48.72 28.08
CA ASN A 195 44.33 -48.90 28.91
C ASN A 195 43.01 -48.20 28.53
N GLU A 196 41.97 -48.99 28.22
CA GLU A 196 41.04 -49.61 29.19
C GLU A 196 40.16 -48.60 29.94
N LYS A 197 38.94 -48.44 29.41
CA LYS A 197 37.68 -48.75 30.11
C LYS A 197 37.70 -48.69 31.64
N SER A 198 37.12 -47.64 32.23
CA SER A 198 36.27 -47.63 33.45
C SER A 198 36.16 -46.17 33.90
N GLU A 199 34.99 -45.55 33.75
CA GLU A 199 33.92 -45.45 34.75
C GLU A 199 34.04 -44.21 35.64
N GLU A 200 32.87 -43.57 35.73
CA GLU A 200 32.36 -42.77 36.84
C GLU A 200 32.72 -41.28 37.01
N ASN A 201 31.59 -40.56 37.18
CA ASN A 201 31.36 -39.31 37.90
C ASN A 201 31.40 -38.02 37.08
N LEU A 202 30.48 -37.07 37.24
CA LEU A 202 29.17 -36.96 37.88
C LEU A 202 28.73 -35.51 37.58
N MET A 203 27.42 -35.27 37.59
CA MET A 203 26.79 -34.00 38.02
C MET A 203 26.70 -32.81 37.04
N ASN A 204 25.45 -32.55 36.64
CA ASN A 204 24.69 -31.30 36.73
C ASN A 204 25.32 -29.96 36.31
N CYS A 205 24.57 -29.21 35.50
CA CYS A 205 23.84 -28.01 35.97
C CYS A 205 22.90 -27.48 34.87
N GLU A 206 21.58 -27.61 35.08
CA GLU A 206 20.63 -26.60 34.60
C GLU A 206 20.63 -25.41 35.57
N PRO A 207 20.37 -24.19 35.10
CA PRO A 207 19.32 -23.43 35.78
C PRO A 207 18.43 -22.54 34.89
N LYS A 208 17.12 -22.82 35.02
CA LYS A 208 16.03 -21.93 35.48
C LYS A 208 15.67 -20.68 34.66
N LEU A 209 14.47 -20.74 34.05
CA LEU A 209 13.55 -19.62 33.90
C LEU A 209 12.94 -19.19 35.24
N TYR A 210 12.75 -17.88 35.43
CA TYR A 210 11.91 -17.28 36.48
C TYR A 210 11.33 -15.93 35.99
N PRO A 211 10.35 -15.31 36.67
CA PRO A 211 8.94 -15.59 36.41
C PRO A 211 8.12 -14.33 36.07
N THR A 212 6.99 -14.51 35.41
CA THR A 212 5.96 -13.49 35.22
C THR A 212 5.13 -13.31 36.50
N ARG A 213 5.08 -12.05 37.00
CA ARG A 213 4.26 -11.64 38.14
C ARG A 213 2.92 -11.08 37.66
N ILE A 214 1.86 -11.67 38.20
CA ILE A 214 0.45 -11.30 38.09
C ILE A 214 0.17 -10.05 38.95
N VAL A 215 -0.73 -9.17 38.49
CA VAL A 215 -1.50 -8.27 39.36
C VAL A 215 -2.96 -8.31 38.92
N PHE A 216 -3.81 -8.84 39.80
CA PHE A 216 -5.26 -8.66 39.82
C PHE A 216 -5.59 -7.30 40.42
N ASN A 217 -6.72 -6.71 40.05
CA ASN A 217 -7.51 -5.87 40.95
C ASN A 217 -8.99 -5.95 40.60
N ASP A 218 -9.75 -5.89 41.68
CA ASP A 218 -11.16 -6.19 41.88
C ASP A 218 -12.14 -5.19 41.24
N SER A 219 -13.38 -5.65 41.05
CA SER A 219 -14.62 -5.05 41.58
C SER A 219 -15.84 -5.66 40.87
N ASP A 220 -16.81 -6.13 41.64
CA ASP A 220 -18.25 -5.84 41.49
C ASP A 220 -19.06 -6.70 42.48
N ASP A 221 -19.55 -6.08 43.55
CA ASP A 221 -20.76 -6.47 44.27
C ASP A 221 -21.37 -5.22 44.93
N ASP A 222 -22.70 -5.12 44.79
CA ASP A 222 -23.69 -4.11 45.26
C ASP A 222 -23.88 -2.79 44.47
#